data_AF-A0A831PDZ0-F1
#
_entry.id   AF-A0A831PDZ0-F1
#
_cell.length_a   1.000
_cell.length_b   1.000
_cell.length_c   1.000
_cell.angle_alpha   90.00
_cell.angle_beta   90.00
_cell.angle_gamma   90.00
#
_symmetry.space_group_name_H-M   'P 1'
#
loop_
_entity.id
_entity.type
_entity.pdbx_description
1 polymer ?
#
loop_
_entity_poly.entity_id
_entity_poly.type
_entity_poly.pdbx_seq_one_letter_code
_entity_poly.pdbx_strand_id
1 'polypeptide(L)'
;MLSREELLERLREVNSQIDEIQRQIDAVTNEINARKALLEEIRKQLAEVRSLIDGKRQQLQKTRELISSLVERKSQIINQIRTLRNELIQINITLQKYREKLVVYRNLLSTLNEYVGGKVLEKEKLKRVIEQLEYFFETSPTNPEWERQFIKYISQIEKELNLVDSMEKIKSHIAELKKQADDYKNKREAIRGEIARLVQDLTAVKQELSQLKAGREEIYKEIAKLKEKREELKKRREELKAEILQLALKRKELREKRRAVEEELEKYQVLLKALDLSEKSKTRAQAKAAATQSLKEKADVLFNKLMNGERLTHEEIKILIEAGYLPEE
;
A
#
# COMPACT_ATOMS: atom_id res chain seq x y z
N MET A 1 64.39 47.47 -5.19
CA MET A 1 63.15 47.46 -5.99
C MET A 1 63.27 46.27 -6.92
N LEU A 2 62.20 45.50 -7.11
CA LEU A 2 62.20 44.39 -8.07
C LEU A 2 62.53 44.91 -9.47
N SER A 3 63.29 44.13 -10.23
CA SER A 3 63.54 44.43 -11.64
C SER A 3 62.27 44.18 -12.48
N ARG A 4 62.20 44.81 -13.66
CA ARG A 4 61.06 44.63 -14.58
C ARG A 4 60.88 43.17 -14.99
N GLU A 5 61.98 42.46 -15.19
CA GLU A 5 62.00 41.04 -15.55
C GLU A 5 61.48 40.17 -14.41
N GLU A 6 61.90 40.42 -13.16
CA GLU A 6 61.38 39.74 -11.97
C GLU A 6 59.87 39.95 -11.78
N LEU A 7 59.34 41.15 -12.06
CA LEU A 7 57.90 41.42 -12.00
C LEU A 7 57.12 40.65 -13.07
N LEU A 8 57.67 40.54 -14.28
CA LEU A 8 57.06 39.77 -15.36
C LEU A 8 57.06 38.27 -15.08
N GLU A 9 58.13 37.75 -14.48
CA GLU A 9 58.23 36.36 -14.05
C GLU A 9 57.21 36.04 -12.96
N ARG A 10 57.15 36.86 -11.90
CA ARG A 10 56.14 36.72 -10.84
C ARG A 10 54.71 36.80 -11.38
N LEU A 11 54.43 37.69 -12.33
CA LEU A 11 53.12 37.75 -12.98
C LEU A 11 52.78 36.44 -13.72
N ARG A 12 53.75 35.81 -14.40
CA ARG A 12 53.52 34.51 -15.06
C ARG A 12 53.24 33.41 -14.06
N GLU A 13 54.01 33.35 -12.97
CA GLU A 13 53.82 32.38 -11.89
C GLU A 13 52.44 32.51 -11.27
N VAL A 14 52.05 33.73 -10.87
CA VAL A 14 50.74 34.01 -10.26
C VAL A 14 49.59 33.68 -11.21
N ASN A 15 49.71 34.00 -12.51
CA ASN A 15 48.71 33.58 -13.51
C ASN A 15 48.59 32.05 -13.60
N SER A 16 49.71 31.33 -13.60
CA SER A 16 49.70 29.87 -13.64
C SER A 16 49.04 29.25 -12.41
N GLN A 17 49.23 29.85 -11.23
CA GLN A 17 48.56 29.45 -9.99
C GLN A 17 47.06 29.69 -10.05
N ILE A 18 46.61 30.81 -10.63
CA ILE A 18 45.18 31.09 -10.85
C ILE A 18 44.56 30.02 -11.75
N ASP A 19 45.22 29.67 -12.86
CA ASP A 19 44.75 28.65 -13.79
C ASP A 19 44.65 27.27 -13.11
N GLU A 20 45.62 26.91 -12.26
CA GLU A 20 45.59 25.66 -11.51
C GLU A 20 44.45 25.63 -10.49
N ILE A 21 44.28 26.70 -9.69
CA ILE A 21 43.17 26.81 -8.74
C ILE A 21 41.83 26.76 -9.47
N GLN A 22 41.72 27.39 -10.66
CA GLN A 22 40.52 27.35 -11.47
C GLN A 22 40.19 25.92 -11.92
N ARG A 23 41.19 25.15 -12.41
CA ARG A 23 40.99 23.73 -12.74
C ARG A 23 40.52 22.91 -11.54
N GLN A 24 41.06 23.16 -10.35
CA GLN A 24 40.62 22.49 -9.12
C GLN A 24 39.16 22.86 -8.76
N ILE A 25 38.76 24.13 -8.92
CA ILE A 25 37.37 24.57 -8.71
C ILE A 25 36.41 23.86 -9.67
N ASP A 26 36.80 23.73 -10.93
CA ASP A 26 35.98 23.09 -11.96
C ASP A 26 35.85 21.58 -11.70
N ALA A 27 36.94 20.91 -11.32
CA ALA A 27 36.92 19.51 -10.90
C ALA A 27 35.96 19.26 -9.73
N VAL A 28 36.08 20.05 -8.65
CA VAL A 28 35.19 19.94 -7.48
C VAL A 28 33.74 20.25 -7.85
N THR A 29 33.52 21.20 -8.78
CA THR A 29 32.17 21.53 -9.26
C THR A 29 31.54 20.37 -10.01
N ASN A 30 32.32 19.68 -10.85
CA ASN A 30 31.88 18.48 -11.55
C ASN A 30 31.56 17.33 -10.57
N GLU A 31 32.40 17.12 -9.55
CA GLU A 31 32.12 16.14 -8.50
C GLU A 31 30.82 16.44 -7.75
N ILE A 32 30.58 17.70 -7.37
CA ILE A 32 29.32 18.13 -6.73
C ILE A 32 28.12 17.79 -7.63
N ASN A 33 28.21 18.08 -8.92
CA ASN A 33 27.13 17.82 -9.87
C ASN A 33 26.87 16.32 -10.03
N ALA A 34 27.92 15.49 -10.09
CA ALA A 34 27.78 14.04 -10.13
C ALA A 34 27.11 13.49 -8.86
N ARG A 35 27.51 13.95 -7.67
CA ARG A 35 26.89 13.56 -6.39
C ARG A 35 25.44 14.01 -6.29
N LYS A 36 25.09 15.19 -6.84
CA LYS A 36 23.70 15.66 -6.94
C LYS A 36 22.86 14.76 -7.86
N ALA A 37 23.41 14.29 -8.97
CA ALA A 37 22.70 13.36 -9.85
C ALA A 37 22.37 12.04 -9.13
N LEU A 38 23.35 11.46 -8.41
CA LEU A 38 23.13 10.28 -7.58
C LEU A 38 22.09 10.52 -6.47
N LEU A 39 22.09 11.71 -5.88
CA LEU A 39 21.11 12.10 -4.87
C LEU A 39 19.68 12.13 -5.44
N GLU A 40 19.51 12.63 -6.66
CA GLU A 40 18.21 12.61 -7.34
C GLU A 40 17.76 11.18 -7.68
N GLU A 41 18.68 10.31 -8.08
CA GLU A 41 18.36 8.90 -8.32
C GLU A 41 17.89 8.19 -7.03
N ILE A 42 18.58 8.40 -5.91
CA ILE A 42 18.16 7.87 -4.61
C ILE A 42 16.80 8.44 -4.18
N ARG A 43 16.50 9.71 -4.49
CA ARG A 43 15.17 10.29 -4.22
C ARG A 43 14.08 9.59 -5.02
N LYS A 44 14.33 9.28 -6.30
CA LYS A 44 13.40 8.49 -7.13
C LYS A 44 13.18 7.09 -6.56
N GLN A 45 14.27 6.37 -6.25
CA GLN A 45 14.18 5.04 -5.62
C GLN A 45 13.42 5.07 -4.28
N LEU A 46 13.62 6.11 -3.46
CA LEU A 46 12.86 6.28 -2.22
C LEU A 46 11.37 6.53 -2.47
N ALA A 47 11.01 7.26 -3.52
CA ALA A 47 9.61 7.47 -3.90
C ALA A 47 8.96 6.18 -4.39
N GLU A 48 9.65 5.40 -5.21
CA GLU A 48 9.21 4.08 -5.68
C GLU A 48 8.99 3.11 -4.51
N VAL A 49 9.97 3.00 -3.60
CA VAL A 49 9.85 2.11 -2.42
C VAL A 49 8.67 2.53 -1.54
N ARG A 50 8.40 3.83 -1.37
CA ARG A 50 7.20 4.29 -0.65
C ARG A 50 5.92 3.86 -1.34
N SER A 51 5.84 4.06 -2.66
CA SER A 51 4.67 3.64 -3.45
C SER A 51 4.43 2.14 -3.34
N LEU A 52 5.48 1.32 -3.42
CA LEU A 52 5.40 -0.14 -3.24
C LEU A 52 4.90 -0.51 -1.83
N ILE A 53 5.41 0.14 -0.78
CA ILE A 53 4.95 -0.08 0.60
C ILE A 53 3.46 0.24 0.72
N ASP A 54 3.01 1.36 0.16
CA ASP A 54 1.62 1.78 0.26
C ASP A 54 0.69 0.86 -0.55
N GLY A 55 1.13 0.41 -1.74
CA GLY A 55 0.43 -0.62 -2.51
C GLY A 55 0.27 -1.94 -1.74
N LYS A 56 1.35 -2.42 -1.09
CA LYS A 56 1.30 -3.62 -0.25
C LYS A 56 0.41 -3.46 0.98
N ARG A 57 0.35 -2.27 1.58
CA ARG A 57 -0.58 -1.94 2.67
C ARG A 57 -2.04 -1.97 2.23
N GLN A 58 -2.35 -1.47 1.03
CA GLN A 58 -3.69 -1.56 0.47
C GLN A 58 -4.09 -3.02 0.19
N GLN A 59 -3.18 -3.83 -0.37
CA GLN A 59 -3.41 -5.27 -0.54
C GLN A 59 -3.67 -5.96 0.81
N LEU A 60 -2.90 -5.60 1.84
CA LEU A 60 -3.08 -6.13 3.19
C LEU A 60 -4.45 -5.75 3.77
N GLN A 61 -4.92 -4.51 3.55
CA GLN A 61 -6.24 -4.08 3.99
C GLN A 61 -7.35 -4.89 3.32
N LYS A 62 -7.31 -5.03 1.99
CA LYS A 62 -8.27 -5.88 1.25
C LYS A 62 -8.27 -7.32 1.76
N THR A 63 -7.09 -7.88 2.01
CA THR A 63 -6.95 -9.24 2.55
C THR A 63 -7.58 -9.36 3.95
N ARG A 64 -7.44 -8.33 4.80
CA ARG A 64 -8.08 -8.31 6.13
C ARG A 64 -9.59 -8.24 6.03
N GLU A 65 -10.13 -7.43 5.14
CA GLU A 65 -11.58 -7.32 4.89
C GLU A 65 -12.16 -8.66 4.40
N LEU A 66 -11.48 -9.33 3.46
CA LEU A 66 -11.86 -10.68 3.00
C LEU A 66 -11.79 -11.74 4.12
N ILE A 67 -10.76 -11.69 4.97
CA ILE A 67 -10.68 -12.59 6.12
C ILE A 67 -11.85 -12.35 7.08
N SER A 68 -12.19 -11.09 7.36
CA SER A 68 -13.32 -10.76 8.23
C SER A 68 -14.64 -11.29 7.68
N SER A 69 -14.93 -11.07 6.40
CA SER A 69 -16.17 -11.55 5.78
C SER A 69 -16.26 -13.09 5.75
N LEU A 70 -15.14 -13.79 5.53
CA LEU A 70 -15.11 -15.26 5.61
C LEU A 70 -15.27 -15.77 7.05
N VAL A 71 -14.76 -15.05 8.05
CA VAL A 71 -14.96 -15.38 9.47
C VAL A 71 -16.43 -15.25 9.85
N GLU A 72 -17.11 -14.19 9.37
CA GLU A 72 -18.55 -14.01 9.53
C GLU A 72 -19.34 -15.10 8.82
N ARG A 73 -19.02 -15.40 7.55
CA ARG A 73 -19.66 -16.50 6.81
C ARG A 73 -19.49 -17.84 7.54
N LYS A 74 -18.29 -18.11 8.05
CA LYS A 74 -18.02 -19.32 8.86
C LYS A 74 -18.91 -19.39 10.09
N SER A 75 -19.08 -18.28 10.83
CA SER A 75 -19.92 -18.26 12.04
C SER A 75 -21.39 -18.47 11.70
N GLN A 76 -21.89 -17.87 10.62
CA GLN A 76 -23.24 -18.08 10.10
C GLN A 76 -23.49 -19.56 9.76
N ILE A 77 -22.59 -20.20 9.02
CA ILE A 77 -22.70 -21.62 8.68
C ILE A 77 -22.72 -22.50 9.94
N ILE A 78 -21.86 -22.21 10.92
CA ILE A 78 -21.84 -22.94 12.20
C ILE A 78 -23.18 -22.81 12.93
N ASN A 79 -23.74 -21.60 12.96
CA ASN A 79 -25.04 -21.35 13.59
C ASN A 79 -26.17 -22.09 12.88
N GLN A 80 -26.19 -22.07 11.54
CA GLN A 80 -27.16 -22.83 10.73
C GLN A 80 -27.06 -24.35 10.97
N ILE A 81 -25.84 -24.89 11.01
CA ILE A 81 -25.64 -26.32 11.34
C ILE A 81 -26.18 -26.62 12.74
N ARG A 82 -25.98 -25.71 13.70
CA ARG A 82 -26.47 -25.88 15.08
C ARG A 82 -28.00 -25.87 15.14
N THR A 83 -28.67 -24.96 14.44
CA THR A 83 -30.14 -24.90 14.40
C THR A 83 -30.72 -26.15 13.74
N LEU A 84 -30.19 -26.54 12.58
CA LEU A 84 -30.62 -27.76 11.87
C LEU A 84 -30.40 -29.03 12.70
N ARG A 85 -29.30 -29.12 13.47
CA ARG A 85 -29.08 -30.23 14.40
C ARG A 85 -30.13 -30.28 15.51
N ASN A 86 -30.51 -29.13 16.06
CA ASN A 86 -31.57 -29.06 17.07
C ASN A 86 -32.92 -29.50 16.48
N GLU A 87 -33.25 -29.05 15.27
CA GLU A 87 -34.47 -29.49 14.55
C GLU A 87 -34.45 -31.01 14.31
N LEU A 88 -33.31 -31.57 13.92
CA LEU A 88 -33.14 -33.01 13.72
C LEU A 88 -33.39 -33.78 15.03
N ILE A 89 -32.93 -33.27 16.18
CA ILE A 89 -33.23 -33.84 17.49
C ILE A 89 -34.74 -33.85 17.76
N GLN A 90 -35.42 -32.72 17.52
CA GLN A 90 -36.88 -32.62 17.71
C GLN A 90 -37.65 -33.57 16.78
N ILE A 91 -37.23 -33.71 15.53
CA ILE A 91 -37.81 -34.66 14.58
C ILE A 91 -37.59 -36.11 15.06
N ASN A 92 -36.42 -36.45 15.59
CA ASN A 92 -36.19 -37.80 16.13
C ASN A 92 -37.11 -38.10 17.33
N ILE A 93 -37.31 -37.12 18.23
CA ILE A 93 -38.21 -37.27 19.38
C ILE A 93 -39.66 -37.49 18.91
N THR A 94 -40.13 -36.69 17.95
CA THR A 94 -41.50 -36.84 17.40
C THR A 94 -41.69 -38.17 16.68
N LEU A 95 -40.71 -38.60 15.86
CA LEU A 95 -40.71 -39.93 15.23
C LEU A 95 -40.78 -41.06 16.26
N GLN A 96 -40.06 -40.93 17.37
CA GLN A 96 -40.09 -41.91 18.46
C GLN A 96 -41.49 -42.00 19.09
N LYS A 97 -42.12 -40.86 19.37
CA LYS A 97 -43.52 -40.82 19.87
C LYS A 97 -44.50 -41.49 18.90
N TYR A 98 -44.35 -41.26 17.59
CA TYR A 98 -45.21 -41.92 16.60
C TYR A 98 -44.99 -43.43 16.53
N ARG A 99 -43.74 -43.90 16.67
CA ARG A 99 -43.43 -45.34 16.74
C ARG A 99 -44.08 -45.99 17.96
N GLU A 100 -43.97 -45.36 19.13
CA GLU A 100 -44.60 -45.83 20.37
C GLU A 100 -46.12 -45.92 20.22
N LYS A 101 -46.78 -44.87 19.70
CA LYS A 101 -48.22 -44.89 19.40
C LYS A 101 -48.59 -46.01 18.43
N LEU A 102 -47.83 -46.19 17.35
CA LEU A 102 -48.07 -47.26 16.38
C LEU A 102 -47.98 -48.65 17.01
N VAL A 103 -47.05 -48.88 17.94
CA VAL A 103 -46.95 -50.14 18.69
C VAL A 103 -48.22 -50.35 19.54
N VAL A 104 -48.66 -49.33 20.27
CA VAL A 104 -49.89 -49.40 21.08
C VAL A 104 -51.11 -49.74 20.23
N TYR A 105 -51.34 -49.02 19.13
CA TYR A 105 -52.49 -49.29 18.25
C TYR A 105 -52.41 -50.66 17.56
N ARG A 106 -51.21 -51.12 17.20
CA ARG A 106 -51.03 -52.48 16.64
C ARG A 106 -51.34 -53.55 17.67
N ASN A 107 -50.92 -53.37 18.92
CA ASN A 107 -51.22 -54.29 20.01
C ASN A 107 -52.72 -54.33 20.30
N LEU A 108 -53.39 -53.16 20.37
CA LEU A 108 -54.85 -53.08 20.50
C LEU A 108 -55.57 -53.79 19.36
N LEU A 109 -55.11 -53.61 18.12
CA LEU A 109 -55.67 -54.31 16.98
C LEU A 109 -55.44 -55.83 17.08
N SER A 110 -54.27 -56.27 17.57
CA SER A 110 -53.97 -57.70 17.81
C SER A 110 -54.92 -58.30 18.85
N THR A 111 -55.10 -57.64 20.00
CA THR A 111 -55.99 -58.15 21.06
C THR A 111 -57.44 -58.21 20.60
N LEU A 112 -57.90 -57.23 19.80
CA LEU A 112 -59.23 -57.28 19.21
C LEU A 112 -59.37 -58.40 18.17
N ASN A 113 -58.35 -58.62 17.33
CA ASN A 113 -58.34 -59.74 16.38
C ASN A 113 -58.37 -61.10 17.09
N GLU A 114 -57.63 -61.26 18.19
CA GLU A 114 -57.62 -62.46 19.03
C GLU A 114 -58.99 -62.70 19.67
N TYR A 115 -59.63 -61.65 20.21
CA TYR A 115 -60.99 -61.74 20.77
C TYR A 115 -62.02 -62.23 19.73
N VAL A 116 -61.90 -61.77 18.49
CA VAL A 116 -62.76 -62.16 17.36
C VAL A 116 -62.39 -63.55 16.80
N GLY A 117 -61.29 -64.15 17.27
CA GLY A 117 -60.79 -65.45 16.82
C GLY A 117 -60.31 -65.44 15.36
N GLY A 118 -59.85 -64.29 14.86
CA GLY A 118 -59.39 -64.14 13.47
C GLY A 118 -60.50 -64.20 12.41
N LYS A 119 -61.78 -64.19 12.81
CA LYS A 119 -62.90 -64.15 11.87
C LYS A 119 -62.96 -62.79 11.16
N VAL A 120 -63.20 -62.81 9.85
CA VAL A 120 -63.52 -61.59 9.11
C VAL A 120 -64.98 -61.24 9.39
N LEU A 121 -65.19 -60.24 10.23
CA LEU A 121 -66.52 -59.71 10.49
C LEU A 121 -66.87 -58.69 9.40
N GLU A 122 -67.85 -59.02 8.56
CA GLU A 122 -68.34 -58.13 7.52
C GLU A 122 -69.44 -57.22 8.05
N LYS A 123 -69.10 -55.95 8.25
CA LYS A 123 -69.98 -54.90 8.78
C LYS A 123 -71.36 -54.84 8.11
N GLU A 124 -71.38 -54.92 6.78
CA GLU A 124 -72.62 -54.83 5.99
C GLU A 124 -73.53 -56.05 6.18
N LYS A 125 -72.94 -57.25 6.32
CA LYS A 125 -73.71 -58.47 6.59
C LYS A 125 -74.32 -58.45 7.99
N LEU A 126 -73.56 -58.02 9.00
CA LEU A 126 -74.05 -57.91 10.38
C LEU A 126 -75.22 -56.90 10.50
N LYS A 127 -75.11 -55.74 9.82
CA LYS A 127 -76.20 -54.75 9.76
C LYS A 127 -77.47 -55.31 9.12
N ARG A 128 -77.35 -55.97 7.96
CA ARG A 128 -78.50 -56.60 7.29
C ARG A 128 -79.15 -57.68 8.15
N VAL A 129 -78.36 -58.44 8.90
CA VAL A 129 -78.89 -59.48 9.80
C VAL A 129 -79.61 -58.85 11.00
N ILE A 130 -79.12 -57.74 11.57
CA ILE A 130 -79.86 -56.99 12.60
C ILE A 130 -81.19 -56.48 12.04
N GLU A 131 -81.17 -55.79 10.90
CA GLU A 131 -82.38 -55.25 10.25
C GLU A 131 -83.42 -56.35 9.96
N GLN A 132 -82.97 -57.52 9.50
CA GLN A 132 -83.84 -58.67 9.28
C GLN A 132 -84.38 -59.23 10.60
N LEU A 133 -83.56 -59.35 11.64
CA LEU A 133 -83.98 -59.87 12.94
C LEU A 133 -84.95 -58.93 13.66
N GLU A 134 -84.76 -57.62 13.57
CA GLU A 134 -85.68 -56.61 14.08
C GLU A 134 -87.02 -56.68 13.35
N TYR A 135 -87.00 -56.75 12.02
CA TYR A 135 -88.20 -56.93 11.22
C TYR A 135 -88.95 -58.23 11.57
N PHE A 136 -88.25 -59.35 11.77
CA PHE A 136 -88.86 -60.61 12.19
C PHE A 136 -89.45 -60.54 13.61
N PHE A 137 -88.81 -59.80 14.52
CA PHE A 137 -89.29 -59.58 15.88
C PHE A 137 -90.57 -58.72 15.91
N GLU A 138 -90.67 -57.71 15.04
CA GLU A 138 -91.85 -56.85 14.92
C GLU A 138 -93.07 -57.54 14.27
N THR A 139 -92.83 -58.54 13.41
CA THR A 139 -93.88 -59.16 12.58
C THR A 139 -94.31 -60.56 13.02
N SER A 140 -93.66 -61.16 14.01
CA SER A 140 -93.95 -62.54 14.46
C SER A 140 -94.48 -62.59 15.92
N PRO A 141 -95.45 -63.47 16.26
CA PRO A 141 -95.92 -63.64 17.62
C PRO A 141 -94.94 -64.49 18.44
N THR A 142 -94.34 -63.89 19.48
CA THR A 142 -93.16 -64.47 20.17
C THR A 142 -93.50 -65.01 21.56
N ASN A 143 -92.90 -66.15 21.93
CA ASN A 143 -92.93 -66.72 23.28
C ASN A 143 -91.87 -66.03 24.17
N PRO A 144 -92.14 -65.74 25.47
CA PRO A 144 -91.19 -65.05 26.36
C PRO A 144 -89.77 -65.63 26.43
N GLU A 145 -89.59 -66.95 26.27
CA GLU A 145 -88.26 -67.55 26.23
C GLU A 145 -87.53 -67.27 24.91
N TRP A 146 -88.27 -67.25 23.80
CA TRP A 146 -87.77 -66.92 22.48
C TRP A 146 -87.41 -65.45 22.37
N GLU A 147 -88.19 -64.53 22.95
CA GLU A 147 -87.84 -63.11 23.02
C GLU A 147 -86.52 -62.89 23.76
N ARG A 148 -86.30 -63.59 24.89
CA ARG A 148 -85.03 -63.52 25.63
C ARG A 148 -83.86 -64.04 24.81
N GLN A 149 -84.04 -65.10 24.02
CA GLN A 149 -82.99 -65.61 23.14
C GLN A 149 -82.73 -64.65 21.95
N PHE A 150 -83.77 -64.10 21.34
CA PHE A 150 -83.67 -63.10 20.27
C PHE A 150 -82.92 -61.85 20.74
N ILE A 151 -83.30 -61.29 21.88
CA ILE A 151 -82.63 -60.12 22.47
C ILE A 151 -81.16 -60.44 22.77
N LYS A 152 -80.84 -61.65 23.26
CA LYS A 152 -79.45 -62.08 23.46
C LYS A 152 -78.68 -62.17 22.15
N TYR A 153 -79.27 -62.71 21.09
CA TYR A 153 -78.65 -62.82 19.77
C TYR A 153 -78.43 -61.44 19.13
N ILE A 154 -79.43 -60.57 19.12
CA ILE A 154 -79.32 -59.18 18.63
C ILE A 154 -78.22 -58.44 19.39
N SER A 155 -78.24 -58.51 20.74
CA SER A 155 -77.21 -57.88 21.57
C SER A 155 -75.80 -58.43 21.28
N GLN A 156 -75.66 -59.70 20.90
CA GLN A 156 -74.38 -60.28 20.52
C GLN A 156 -73.90 -59.75 19.15
N ILE A 157 -74.80 -59.64 18.16
CA ILE A 157 -74.47 -59.06 16.84
C ILE A 157 -74.14 -57.57 16.96
N GLU A 158 -74.84 -56.82 17.81
CA GLU A 158 -74.51 -55.41 18.11
C GLU A 158 -73.11 -55.25 18.72
N LYS A 159 -72.72 -56.16 19.64
CA LYS A 159 -71.35 -56.17 20.20
C LYS A 159 -70.32 -56.45 19.10
N GLU A 160 -70.58 -57.41 18.22
CA GLU A 160 -69.72 -57.69 17.07
C GLU A 160 -69.61 -56.49 16.11
N LEU A 161 -70.71 -55.80 15.85
CA LEU A 161 -70.73 -54.58 15.02
C LEU A 161 -69.89 -53.46 15.64
N ASN A 162 -70.04 -53.22 16.95
CA ASN A 162 -69.24 -52.24 17.69
C ASN A 162 -67.75 -52.58 17.67
N LEU A 163 -67.39 -53.87 17.72
CA LEU A 163 -66.00 -54.32 17.58
C LEU A 163 -65.46 -53.99 16.18
N VAL A 164 -66.22 -54.26 15.12
CA VAL A 164 -65.83 -53.90 13.74
C VAL A 164 -65.57 -52.41 13.60
N ASP A 165 -66.46 -51.57 14.12
CA ASP A 165 -66.28 -50.11 14.11
C ASP A 165 -65.01 -49.68 14.86
N SER A 166 -64.73 -50.29 16.02
CA SER A 166 -63.51 -50.01 16.79
C SER A 166 -62.24 -50.41 16.03
N MET A 167 -62.26 -51.55 15.34
CA MET A 167 -61.15 -52.04 14.54
C MET A 167 -60.90 -51.17 13.30
N GLU A 168 -61.95 -50.70 12.62
CA GLU A 168 -61.84 -49.75 11.51
C GLU A 168 -61.20 -48.43 11.96
N LYS A 169 -61.62 -47.87 13.11
CA LYS A 169 -61.03 -46.66 13.70
C LYS A 169 -59.55 -46.85 14.06
N ILE A 170 -59.17 -48.00 14.62
CA ILE A 170 -57.76 -48.28 14.94
C ILE A 170 -56.94 -48.40 13.65
N LYS A 171 -57.46 -49.06 12.61
CA LYS A 171 -56.80 -49.17 11.30
C LYS A 171 -56.59 -47.80 10.65
N SER A 172 -57.58 -46.91 10.70
CA SER A 172 -57.43 -45.55 10.17
C SER A 172 -56.38 -44.75 10.93
N HIS A 173 -56.38 -44.79 12.27
CA HIS A 173 -55.34 -44.14 13.08
C HIS A 173 -53.94 -44.69 12.80
N ILE A 174 -53.78 -46.01 12.60
CA ILE A 174 -52.51 -46.61 12.18
C ILE A 174 -52.06 -46.05 10.83
N ALA A 175 -52.97 -45.91 9.85
CA ALA A 175 -52.64 -45.37 8.55
C ALA A 175 -52.22 -43.89 8.61
N GLU A 176 -52.94 -43.07 9.39
CA GLU A 176 -52.60 -41.66 9.64
C GLU A 176 -51.24 -41.51 10.31
N LEU A 177 -50.97 -42.29 11.37
CA LEU A 177 -49.70 -42.27 12.08
C LEU A 177 -48.53 -42.71 11.19
N LYS A 178 -48.74 -43.69 10.31
CA LYS A 178 -47.73 -44.09 9.31
C LYS A 178 -47.42 -42.93 8.36
N LYS A 179 -48.45 -42.29 7.81
CA LYS A 179 -48.29 -41.15 6.89
C LYS A 179 -47.50 -40.02 7.56
N GLN A 180 -47.88 -39.63 8.78
CA GLN A 180 -47.15 -38.61 9.55
C GLN A 180 -45.70 -39.03 9.80
N ALA A 181 -45.47 -40.29 10.19
CA ALA A 181 -44.11 -40.78 10.41
C ALA A 181 -43.25 -40.73 9.13
N ASP A 182 -43.83 -41.02 7.96
CA ASP A 182 -43.12 -40.93 6.68
C ASP A 182 -42.81 -39.46 6.30
N ASP A 183 -43.73 -38.53 6.54
CA ASP A 183 -43.48 -37.09 6.35
C ASP A 183 -42.30 -36.60 7.20
N TYR A 184 -42.24 -37.01 8.46
CA TYR A 184 -41.13 -36.66 9.35
C TYR A 184 -39.80 -37.33 8.97
N LYS A 185 -39.82 -38.54 8.41
CA LYS A 185 -38.60 -39.17 7.84
C LYS A 185 -38.07 -38.36 6.67
N ASN A 186 -38.94 -37.96 5.75
CA ASN A 186 -38.55 -37.15 4.59
C ASN A 186 -37.94 -35.80 5.03
N LYS A 187 -38.56 -35.11 6.00
CA LYS A 187 -38.00 -33.88 6.60
C LYS A 187 -36.64 -34.11 7.24
N ARG A 188 -36.46 -35.23 7.97
CA ARG A 188 -35.18 -35.61 8.58
C ARG A 188 -34.09 -35.81 7.53
N GLU A 189 -34.40 -36.44 6.41
CA GLU A 189 -33.46 -36.66 5.32
C GLU A 189 -33.06 -35.36 4.62
N ALA A 190 -34.03 -34.47 4.38
CA ALA A 190 -33.76 -33.13 3.83
C ALA A 190 -32.77 -32.35 4.71
N ILE A 191 -33.03 -32.27 6.02
CA ILE A 191 -32.16 -31.58 6.98
C ILE A 191 -30.77 -32.22 7.03
N ARG A 192 -30.66 -33.55 6.94
CA ARG A 192 -29.36 -34.23 6.86
C ARG A 192 -28.58 -33.83 5.61
N GLY A 193 -29.27 -33.73 4.47
CA GLY A 193 -28.70 -33.26 3.22
C GLY A 193 -28.19 -31.82 3.31
N GLU A 194 -28.97 -30.93 3.90
CA GLU A 194 -28.58 -29.53 4.12
C GLU A 194 -27.35 -29.42 5.05
N ILE A 195 -27.34 -30.15 6.16
CA ILE A 195 -26.17 -30.20 7.07
C ILE A 195 -24.92 -30.69 6.30
N ALA A 196 -25.04 -31.71 5.45
CA ALA A 196 -23.91 -32.22 4.67
C ALA A 196 -23.35 -31.15 3.72
N ARG A 197 -24.22 -30.40 3.03
CA ARG A 197 -23.81 -29.27 2.17
C ARG A 197 -23.12 -28.16 2.97
N LEU A 198 -23.72 -27.73 4.08
CA LEU A 198 -23.14 -26.70 4.95
C LEU A 198 -21.78 -27.12 5.53
N VAL A 199 -21.58 -28.40 5.82
CA VAL A 199 -20.29 -28.92 6.26
C VAL A 199 -19.24 -28.82 5.14
N GLN A 200 -19.61 -29.12 3.90
CA GLN A 200 -18.71 -28.94 2.74
C GLN A 200 -18.35 -27.46 2.56
N ASP A 201 -19.33 -26.56 2.59
CA ASP A 201 -19.10 -25.10 2.52
C ASP A 201 -18.17 -24.63 3.65
N LEU A 202 -18.37 -25.13 4.86
CA LEU A 202 -17.51 -24.82 6.00
C LEU A 202 -16.07 -25.29 5.81
N THR A 203 -15.85 -26.43 5.13
CA THR A 203 -14.49 -26.88 4.79
C THR A 203 -13.85 -25.99 3.74
N ALA A 204 -14.58 -25.57 2.71
CA ALA A 204 -14.08 -24.64 1.69
C ALA A 204 -13.70 -23.28 2.30
N VAL A 205 -14.57 -22.69 3.12
CA VAL A 205 -14.29 -21.42 3.82
C VAL A 205 -13.07 -21.53 4.73
N LYS A 206 -12.86 -22.68 5.40
CA LYS A 206 -11.66 -22.90 6.22
C LYS A 206 -10.39 -22.95 5.38
N GLN A 207 -10.42 -23.57 4.20
CA GLN A 207 -9.29 -23.64 3.29
C GLN A 207 -8.93 -22.25 2.74
N GLU A 208 -9.92 -21.49 2.27
CA GLU A 208 -9.74 -20.10 1.82
C GLU A 208 -9.15 -19.22 2.93
N LEU A 209 -9.66 -19.33 4.16
CA LEU A 209 -9.11 -18.60 5.31
C LEU A 209 -7.65 -18.95 5.60
N SER A 210 -7.27 -20.21 5.42
CA SER A 210 -5.88 -20.64 5.58
C SER A 210 -4.97 -20.03 4.52
N GLN A 211 -5.39 -20.06 3.25
CA GLN A 211 -4.65 -19.47 2.14
C GLN A 211 -4.49 -17.95 2.27
N LEU A 212 -5.56 -17.24 2.62
CA LEU A 212 -5.50 -15.79 2.83
C LEU A 212 -4.60 -15.41 4.02
N LYS A 213 -4.58 -16.22 5.10
CA LYS A 213 -3.68 -15.99 6.23
C LYS A 213 -2.21 -16.18 5.84
N ALA A 214 -1.90 -17.21 5.05
CA ALA A 214 -0.55 -17.42 4.53
C ALA A 214 -0.11 -16.26 3.63
N GLY A 215 -0.95 -15.88 2.65
CA GLY A 215 -0.67 -14.72 1.79
C GLY A 215 -0.51 -13.41 2.57
N ARG A 216 -1.30 -13.22 3.64
CA ARG A 216 -1.15 -12.07 4.56
C ARG A 216 0.23 -12.03 5.22
N GLU A 217 0.76 -13.18 5.66
CA GLU A 217 2.09 -13.28 6.26
C GLU A 217 3.20 -12.96 5.25
N GLU A 218 3.05 -13.40 4.01
CA GLU A 218 3.97 -13.06 2.92
C GLU A 218 4.01 -11.55 2.66
N ILE A 219 2.84 -10.89 2.59
CA ILE A 219 2.76 -9.43 2.43
C ILE A 219 3.47 -8.71 3.60
N TYR A 220 3.35 -9.19 4.84
CA TYR A 220 4.10 -8.62 5.96
C TYR A 220 5.62 -8.74 5.79
N LYS A 221 6.12 -9.90 5.32
CA LYS A 221 7.55 -10.12 5.05
C LYS A 221 8.04 -9.18 3.96
N GLU A 222 7.28 -8.99 2.89
CA GLU A 222 7.63 -8.06 1.81
C GLU A 222 7.67 -6.60 2.29
N ILE A 223 6.68 -6.17 3.09
CA ILE A 223 6.67 -4.82 3.69
C ILE A 223 7.90 -4.62 4.59
N ALA A 224 8.31 -5.64 5.36
CA ALA A 224 9.50 -5.56 6.20
C ALA A 224 10.77 -5.34 5.35
N LYS A 225 10.98 -6.13 4.29
CA LYS A 225 12.09 -5.97 3.34
C LYS A 225 12.11 -4.59 2.68
N LEU A 226 10.95 -4.09 2.27
CA LEU A 226 10.84 -2.75 1.67
C LEU A 226 11.18 -1.64 2.68
N LYS A 227 10.82 -1.80 3.96
CA LYS A 227 11.19 -0.86 5.01
C LYS A 227 12.71 -0.86 5.26
N GLU A 228 13.35 -2.02 5.29
CA GLU A 228 14.81 -2.13 5.41
C GLU A 228 15.51 -1.40 4.25
N LYS A 229 15.12 -1.71 3.00
CA LYS A 229 15.62 -1.01 1.80
C LYS A 229 15.40 0.51 1.87
N ARG A 230 14.26 0.96 2.41
CA ARG A 230 13.98 2.39 2.60
C ARG A 230 14.95 3.04 3.57
N GLU A 231 15.28 2.38 4.68
CA GLU A 231 16.23 2.91 5.66
C GLU A 231 17.67 2.94 5.12
N GLU A 232 18.09 1.92 4.37
CA GLU A 232 19.37 1.92 3.66
C GLU A 232 19.49 3.09 2.68
N LEU A 233 18.45 3.32 1.86
CA LEU A 233 18.42 4.45 0.94
C LEU A 233 18.43 5.81 1.65
N LYS A 234 17.81 5.93 2.84
CA LYS A 234 17.88 7.16 3.64
C LYS A 234 19.30 7.42 4.14
N LYS A 235 19.99 6.41 4.68
CA LYS A 235 21.39 6.53 5.12
C LYS A 235 22.28 6.99 3.98
N ARG A 236 22.20 6.33 2.82
CA ARG A 236 22.96 6.71 1.63
C ARG A 236 22.64 8.13 1.15
N ARG A 237 21.38 8.56 1.27
CA ARG A 237 20.97 9.94 0.96
C ARG A 237 21.65 10.96 1.89
N GLU A 238 21.80 10.63 3.17
CA GLU A 238 22.42 11.50 4.17
C GLU A 238 23.94 11.57 3.98
N GLU A 239 24.59 10.43 3.70
CA GLU A 239 26.01 10.35 3.33
C GLU A 239 26.32 11.24 2.11
N LEU A 240 25.56 11.11 1.01
CA LEU A 240 25.74 11.95 -0.18
C LEU A 240 25.54 13.44 0.11
N LYS A 241 24.59 13.79 0.99
CA LYS A 241 24.41 15.20 1.38
C LYS A 241 25.62 15.72 2.15
N ALA A 242 26.19 14.93 3.05
CA ALA A 242 27.39 15.28 3.79
C ALA A 242 28.59 15.46 2.85
N GLU A 243 28.79 14.54 1.90
CA GLU A 243 29.83 14.65 0.87
C GLU A 243 29.68 15.92 0.02
N ILE A 244 28.45 16.23 -0.45
CA ILE A 244 28.17 17.45 -1.21
C ILE A 244 28.51 18.70 -0.39
N LEU A 245 28.21 18.71 0.90
CA LEU A 245 28.55 19.82 1.79
C LEU A 245 30.05 19.99 1.95
N GLN A 246 30.80 18.90 2.15
CA GLN A 246 32.26 18.93 2.24
C GLN A 246 32.89 19.47 0.94
N LEU A 247 32.44 18.98 -0.21
CA LEU A 247 32.89 19.48 -1.51
C LEU A 247 32.54 20.96 -1.71
N ALA A 248 31.36 21.40 -1.25
CA ALA A 248 30.97 22.80 -1.32
C ALA A 248 31.86 23.71 -0.48
N LEU A 249 32.27 23.26 0.72
CA LEU A 249 33.23 23.97 1.57
C LEU A 249 34.61 24.04 0.90
N LYS A 250 35.14 22.91 0.40
CA LYS A 250 36.40 22.88 -0.34
C LYS A 250 36.40 23.83 -1.55
N ARG A 251 35.29 23.86 -2.30
CA ARG A 251 35.13 24.81 -3.42
C ARG A 251 35.14 26.27 -2.96
N LYS A 252 34.55 26.57 -1.81
CA LYS A 252 34.56 27.92 -1.23
C LYS A 252 35.99 28.34 -0.85
N GLU A 253 36.74 27.46 -0.17
CA GLU A 253 38.14 27.69 0.18
C GLU A 253 39.01 27.93 -1.06
N LEU A 254 38.83 27.12 -2.12
CA LEU A 254 39.55 27.32 -3.38
C LEU A 254 39.22 28.67 -4.03
N ARG A 255 37.97 29.13 -3.96
CA ARG A 255 37.59 30.46 -4.46
C ARG A 255 38.20 31.59 -3.64
N GLU A 256 38.30 31.43 -2.32
CA GLU A 256 38.98 32.40 -1.45
C GLU A 256 40.48 32.45 -1.75
N LYS A 257 41.13 31.29 -1.92
CA LYS A 257 42.53 31.21 -2.37
C LYS A 257 42.73 31.90 -3.72
N ARG A 258 41.85 31.64 -4.69
CA ARG A 258 41.91 32.28 -6.01
C ARG A 258 41.84 33.81 -5.89
N ARG A 259 40.93 34.34 -5.08
CA ARG A 259 40.80 35.79 -4.84
C ARG A 259 42.07 36.39 -4.23
N ALA A 260 42.67 35.73 -3.25
CA ALA A 260 43.92 36.21 -2.66
C ALA A 260 45.06 36.28 -3.70
N VAL A 261 45.16 35.27 -4.57
CA VAL A 261 46.15 35.24 -5.66
C VAL A 261 45.83 36.30 -6.74
N GLU A 262 44.55 36.55 -7.04
CA GLU A 262 44.13 37.66 -7.91
C GLU A 262 44.51 39.04 -7.34
N GLU A 263 44.37 39.26 -6.04
CA GLU A 263 44.83 40.49 -5.38
C GLU A 263 46.35 40.66 -5.45
N GLU A 264 47.13 39.57 -5.32
CA GLU A 264 48.58 39.59 -5.53
C GLU A 264 48.94 39.94 -6.98
N LEU A 265 48.22 39.37 -7.94
CA LEU A 265 48.36 39.68 -9.36
C LEU A 265 48.14 41.18 -9.64
N GLU A 266 47.07 41.75 -9.10
CA GLU A 266 46.77 43.18 -9.22
C GLU A 266 47.90 44.05 -8.63
N LYS A 267 48.43 43.69 -7.46
CA LYS A 267 49.58 44.39 -6.86
C LYS A 267 50.80 44.39 -7.79
N TYR A 268 51.16 43.23 -8.35
CA TYR A 268 52.29 43.14 -9.28
C TYR A 268 52.04 43.92 -10.58
N GLN A 269 50.81 43.92 -11.10
CA GLN A 269 50.45 44.72 -12.28
C GLN A 269 50.55 46.22 -12.02
N VAL A 270 50.13 46.70 -10.84
CA VAL A 270 50.26 48.11 -10.45
C VAL A 270 51.74 48.50 -10.32
N LEU A 271 52.55 47.65 -9.69
CA LEU A 271 54.00 47.87 -9.57
C LEU A 271 54.68 47.94 -10.94
N LEU A 272 54.33 47.04 -11.87
CA LEU A 272 54.86 47.05 -13.22
C LEU A 272 54.50 48.35 -13.97
N LYS A 273 53.23 48.77 -13.89
CA LYS A 273 52.77 50.04 -14.50
C LYS A 273 53.49 51.25 -13.90
N ALA A 274 53.69 51.29 -12.58
CA ALA A 274 54.42 52.35 -11.91
C ALA A 274 55.90 52.40 -12.34
N LEU A 275 56.53 51.24 -12.49
CA LEU A 275 57.89 51.11 -12.99
C LEU A 275 58.00 51.61 -14.44
N ASP A 276 57.11 51.16 -15.33
CA ASP A 276 57.07 51.63 -16.73
C ASP A 276 56.88 53.16 -16.82
N LEU A 277 56.03 53.75 -15.97
CA LEU A 277 55.84 55.20 -15.90
C LEU A 277 57.09 55.93 -15.36
N SER A 278 57.77 55.35 -14.38
CA SER A 278 59.03 55.89 -13.83
C SER A 278 60.16 55.86 -14.87
N GLU A 279 60.31 54.78 -15.62
CA GLU A 279 61.28 54.68 -16.71
C GLU A 279 60.97 55.70 -17.82
N LYS A 280 59.70 55.86 -18.19
CA LYS A 280 59.25 56.89 -19.14
C LYS A 280 59.48 58.31 -18.62
N SER A 281 59.31 58.57 -17.32
CA SER A 281 59.55 59.90 -16.76
C SER A 281 61.04 60.21 -16.65
N LYS A 282 61.88 59.24 -16.28
CA LYS A 282 63.35 59.36 -16.28
C LYS A 282 63.89 59.61 -17.68
N THR A 283 63.47 58.83 -18.67
CA THR A 283 63.87 59.04 -20.07
C THR A 283 63.43 60.41 -20.60
N ARG A 284 62.20 60.85 -20.27
CA ARG A 284 61.74 62.21 -20.58
C ARG A 284 62.54 63.30 -19.87
N ALA A 285 62.90 63.10 -18.60
CA ALA A 285 63.71 64.04 -17.84
C ALA A 285 65.13 64.13 -18.39
N GLN A 286 65.75 63.00 -18.75
CA GLN A 286 67.04 62.94 -19.43
C GLN A 286 66.99 63.60 -20.81
N ALA A 287 65.94 63.34 -21.60
CA ALA A 287 65.75 63.99 -22.90
C ALA A 287 65.57 65.51 -22.75
N LYS A 288 64.81 65.96 -21.75
CA LYS A 288 64.67 67.38 -21.42
C LYS A 288 66.00 67.98 -20.95
N ALA A 289 66.76 67.29 -20.11
CA ALA A 289 68.07 67.75 -19.63
C ALA A 289 69.10 67.83 -20.76
N ALA A 290 69.11 66.87 -21.70
CA ALA A 290 69.94 66.91 -22.89
C ALA A 290 69.51 68.03 -23.85
N ALA A 291 68.19 68.25 -23.99
CA ALA A 291 67.65 69.37 -24.76
C ALA A 291 68.03 70.71 -24.14
N THR A 292 67.93 70.89 -22.82
CA THR A 292 68.35 72.12 -22.15
C THR A 292 69.86 72.32 -22.16
N GLN A 293 70.66 71.26 -22.06
CA GLN A 293 72.12 71.33 -22.22
C GLN A 293 72.51 71.75 -23.64
N SER A 294 71.96 71.12 -24.67
CA SER A 294 72.23 71.52 -26.06
C SER A 294 71.70 72.91 -26.41
N LEU A 295 70.58 73.35 -25.83
CA LEU A 295 70.11 74.74 -25.92
C LEU A 295 71.08 75.71 -25.24
N LYS A 296 71.58 75.38 -24.04
CA LYS A 296 72.60 76.18 -23.33
C LYS A 296 73.91 76.26 -24.11
N GLU A 297 74.41 75.15 -24.64
CA GLU A 297 75.62 75.12 -25.46
C GLU A 297 75.47 76.00 -26.71
N LYS A 298 74.31 75.93 -27.40
CA LYS A 298 73.99 76.82 -28.52
C LYS A 298 73.91 78.28 -28.10
N ALA A 299 73.28 78.56 -26.96
CA ALA A 299 73.17 79.89 -26.38
C ALA A 299 74.53 80.46 -25.98
N ASP A 300 75.43 79.66 -25.38
CA ASP A 300 76.80 80.08 -25.03
C ASP A 300 77.60 80.46 -26.28
N VAL A 301 77.49 79.69 -27.37
CA VAL A 301 78.14 80.03 -28.65
C VAL A 301 77.59 81.34 -29.23
N LEU A 302 76.27 81.54 -29.20
CA LEU A 302 75.63 82.77 -29.67
C LEU A 302 75.91 83.98 -28.76
N PHE A 303 76.00 83.77 -27.45
CA PHE A 303 76.35 84.80 -26.48
C PHE A 303 77.81 85.25 -26.65
N ASN A 304 78.72 84.30 -26.88
CA ASN A 304 80.11 84.63 -27.22
C ASN A 304 80.21 85.43 -28.54
N LYS A 305 79.37 85.14 -29.54
CA LYS A 305 79.28 85.97 -30.77
C LYS A 305 78.75 87.38 -30.49
N LEU A 306 77.74 87.53 -29.64
CA LEU A 306 77.21 88.82 -29.21
C LEU A 306 78.26 89.65 -28.45
N MET A 307 79.00 89.01 -27.53
CA MET A 307 80.10 89.66 -26.80
C MET A 307 81.26 90.11 -27.71
N ASN A 308 81.42 89.46 -28.86
CA ASN A 308 82.39 89.84 -29.89
C ASN A 308 81.89 90.91 -30.88
N GLY A 309 80.65 91.41 -30.73
CA GLY A 309 80.11 92.54 -31.50
C GLY A 309 79.49 92.19 -32.86
N GLU A 310 79.21 90.92 -33.12
CA GLU A 310 78.55 90.47 -34.35
C GLU A 310 77.01 90.68 -34.30
N ARG A 311 76.38 91.04 -35.42
CA ARG A 311 74.92 91.23 -35.50
C ARG A 311 74.21 89.87 -35.44
N LEU A 312 73.34 89.69 -34.45
CA LEU A 312 72.48 88.51 -34.34
C LEU A 312 71.20 88.64 -35.17
N THR A 313 70.71 87.51 -35.68
CA THR A 313 69.39 87.40 -36.32
C THR A 313 68.26 87.29 -35.28
N HIS A 314 67.02 87.62 -35.68
CA HIS A 314 65.84 87.54 -34.80
C HIS A 314 65.63 86.13 -34.23
N GLU A 315 65.99 85.09 -34.99
CA GLU A 315 65.92 83.69 -34.54
C GLU A 315 67.00 83.36 -33.50
N GLU A 316 68.21 83.91 -33.63
CA GLU A 316 69.30 83.72 -32.65
C GLU A 316 69.05 84.49 -31.35
N ILE A 317 68.42 85.66 -31.42
CA ILE A 317 67.97 86.41 -30.23
C ILE A 317 66.90 85.63 -29.46
N LYS A 318 65.97 84.99 -30.18
CA LYS A 318 64.93 84.14 -29.57
C LYS A 318 65.53 82.96 -28.80
N ILE A 319 66.60 82.34 -29.33
CA ILE A 319 67.32 81.24 -28.66
C ILE A 319 68.01 81.72 -27.37
N LEU A 320 68.56 82.94 -27.34
CA LEU A 320 69.17 83.53 -26.13
C LEU A 320 68.14 83.86 -25.05
N ILE A 321 66.94 84.33 -25.44
CA ILE A 321 65.81 84.58 -24.53
C ILE A 321 65.30 83.26 -23.96
N GLU A 322 65.04 82.25 -24.82
CA GLU A 322 64.56 80.93 -24.39
C GLU A 322 65.56 80.18 -23.49
N ALA A 323 66.85 80.49 -23.58
CA ALA A 323 67.89 79.94 -22.71
C ALA A 323 68.11 80.75 -21.41
N GLY A 324 67.48 81.91 -21.26
CA GLY A 324 67.54 82.77 -20.07
C GLY A 324 68.74 83.72 -19.98
N TYR A 325 69.44 83.99 -21.09
CA TYR A 325 70.60 84.91 -21.13
C TYR A 325 70.19 86.38 -21.32
N LEU A 326 68.94 86.65 -21.72
CA LEU A 326 68.37 87.99 -21.90
C LEU A 326 66.99 88.05 -21.21
N PRO A 327 66.60 89.18 -20.58
CA PRO A 327 65.27 89.33 -19.99
C PRO A 327 64.18 89.34 -21.07
N GLU A 328 63.03 88.72 -20.77
CA GLU A 328 61.82 88.87 -21.58
C GLU A 328 61.28 90.31 -21.38
N GLU A 329 61.26 91.11 -22.45
CA GLU A 329 60.56 92.41 -22.47
C GLU A 329 59.07 92.25 -22.82
#